data_AF-A0A6H1X4S0-F1
#
_entry.id   AF-A0A6H1X4S0-F1
#
_cell.length_a   1.000
_cell.length_b   1.000
_cell.length_c   1.000
_cell.angle_alpha   90.00
_cell.angle_beta   90.00
_cell.angle_gamma   90.00
#
_symmetry.space_group_name_H-M   'P 1'
#
loop_
_entity.id
_entity.type
_entity.pdbx_description
1 polymer ?
#
loop_
_entity_poly.entity_id
_entity_poly.type
_entity_poly.pdbx_seq_one_letter_code
_entity_poly.pdbx_strand_id
1 'polypeptide(L)' 'FFDFKFKAKYLAFISCLLEKPDLSVKTALKSIFRKSQVRSISEKFGLNLNAQIVCLSPSQWLNCFLEMLEVVPEKFHPS' A
#
# COMPACT_ATOMS: atom_id res chain seq x y z
N PHE A 1 -18.45 -11.47 -0.51
CA PHE A 1 -19.07 -10.13 -0.47
C PHE A 1 -18.13 -9.24 0.33
N PHE A 2 -17.59 -8.15 -0.24
CA PHE A 2 -16.68 -7.29 0.51
C PHE A 2 -17.46 -6.52 1.58
N ASP A 3 -17.12 -6.77 2.85
CA ASP A 3 -17.68 -6.09 4.02
C ASP A 3 -17.44 -4.56 3.91
N PHE A 4 -18.39 -3.77 4.39
CA PHE A 4 -18.28 -2.31 4.49
C PHE A 4 -16.98 -1.91 5.19
N LYS A 5 -16.60 -2.64 6.25
CA LYS A 5 -15.34 -2.43 6.98
C LYS A 5 -14.11 -2.62 6.08
N PHE A 6 -14.14 -3.59 5.16
CA PHE A 6 -13.05 -3.83 4.23
C PHE A 6 -12.90 -2.70 3.22
N LYS A 7 -14.03 -2.21 2.66
CA LYS A 7 -14.03 -1.08 1.73
C LYS A 7 -13.53 0.20 2.40
N ALA A 8 -13.93 0.45 3.64
CA ALA A 8 -13.45 1.60 4.42
C ALA A 8 -11.93 1.54 4.64
N LYS A 9 -11.40 0.38 5.05
CA LYS A 9 -9.95 0.18 5.19
C LYS A 9 -9.18 0.36 3.88
N TYR A 10 -9.72 -0.14 2.77
CA TYR A 10 -9.08 0.04 1.46
C TYR A 10 -9.05 1.51 1.04
N LEU A 11 -10.14 2.24 1.30
CA LEU A 11 -10.21 3.67 1.00
C LEU A 11 -9.24 4.48 1.86
N ALA A 12 -9.15 4.18 3.16
CA ALA A 12 -8.17 4.80 4.06
C ALA A 12 -6.72 4.51 3.61
N PHE A 13 -6.43 3.28 3.20
CA PHE A 13 -5.14 2.87 2.66
C PHE A 13 -4.75 3.67 1.42
N ILE A 14 -5.64 3.76 0.43
CA ILE A 14 -5.40 4.55 -0.78
C ILE A 14 -5.21 6.02 -0.43
N SER A 15 -6.10 6.58 0.39
CA SER A 15 -6.09 8.00 0.75
C SER A 15 -4.77 8.39 1.41
N CYS A 16 -4.29 7.58 2.36
CA CYS A 16 -3.01 7.77 3.04
C CYS A 16 -1.82 7.81 2.06
N LEU A 17 -1.78 6.91 1.09
CA LEU A 17 -0.69 6.86 0.11
C LEU A 17 -0.81 7.94 -0.98
N LEU A 18 -2.02 8.48 -1.20
CA LEU A 18 -2.30 9.55 -2.16
C LEU A 18 -2.28 10.95 -1.56
N GLU A 19 -2.02 11.12 -0.25
CA GLU A 19 -1.77 12.45 0.34
C GLU A 19 -0.60 13.17 -0.35
N LYS A 20 0.36 12.42 -0.88
CA LYS A 20 1.52 12.93 -1.62
C LYS A 20 1.74 12.10 -2.90
N PRO A 21 0.94 12.33 -3.95
CA PRO A 21 0.89 11.47 -5.14
C PRO A 21 2.20 11.48 -5.94
N ASP A 22 3.01 12.53 -5.80
CA ASP A 22 4.28 12.66 -6.52
C ASP A 22 5.42 11.83 -5.92
N LEU A 23 5.21 11.24 -4.74
CA LEU A 23 6.22 10.39 -4.11
C LEU A 23 6.46 9.13 -4.93
N SER A 24 7.70 8.65 -4.89
CA SER A 24 8.02 7.34 -5.40
C SER A 24 7.29 6.24 -4.62
N VAL A 25 6.98 5.12 -5.28
CA VAL A 25 6.38 3.94 -4.67
C VAL A 25 7.15 3.54 -3.40
N LYS A 26 8.48 3.57 -3.44
CA LYS A 26 9.33 3.28 -2.28
C LYS A 26 9.08 4.20 -1.09
N THR A 27 9.00 5.50 -1.33
CA THR A 27 8.83 6.48 -0.25
C THR A 27 7.43 6.44 0.30
N ALA A 28 6.42 6.32 -0.57
CA ALA A 28 5.03 6.19 -0.17
C ALA A 28 4.81 4.91 0.66
N LEU A 29 5.21 3.73 0.17
CA LEU A 29 5.01 2.49 0.92
C LEU A 29 5.74 2.47 2.27
N LYS A 30 6.83 3.21 2.43
CA LYS A 30 7.53 3.32 3.72
C LYS A 30 6.74 4.06 4.81
N SER A 31 5.63 4.73 4.50
CA SER A 31 4.74 5.30 5.52
C SER A 31 3.95 4.21 6.29
N ILE A 32 3.74 3.05 5.67
CA ILE A 32 2.95 1.94 6.21
C ILE A 32 3.85 0.72 6.50
N PHE A 33 4.79 0.43 5.61
CA PHE A 33 5.62 -0.76 5.64
C PHE A 33 7.04 -0.47 6.10
N ARG A 34 7.65 -1.44 6.78
CA ARG A 34 9.09 -1.42 7.07
C ARG A 34 9.90 -1.61 5.79
N LYS A 35 11.16 -1.18 5.80
CA LYS A 35 12.09 -1.28 4.66
C LYS A 35 12.17 -2.70 4.07
N SER A 36 12.21 -3.73 4.92
CA SER A 36 12.25 -5.13 4.49
C SER A 36 10.95 -5.57 3.81
N GLN A 37 9.80 -5.14 4.33
CA GLN A 37 8.48 -5.42 3.75
C GLN A 37 8.34 -4.76 2.38
N VAL A 38 8.74 -3.49 2.22
CA VAL A 38 8.72 -2.80 0.91
C VAL A 38 9.53 -3.56 -0.14
N ARG A 39 10.70 -4.09 0.24
CA ARG A 39 11.52 -4.91 -0.66
C ARG A 39 10.80 -6.21 -1.05
N SER A 40 10.27 -6.94 -0.08
CA SER A 40 9.51 -8.17 -0.32
C SER A 40 8.30 -7.95 -1.23
N ILE A 41 7.49 -6.93 -0.95
CA ILE A 41 6.31 -6.55 -1.73
C ILE A 41 6.70 -6.19 -3.16
N SER A 42 7.79 -5.43 -3.34
CA SER A 42 8.29 -5.06 -4.66
C SER A 42 8.68 -6.28 -5.49
N GLU A 43 9.40 -7.23 -4.89
CA GLU A 43 9.84 -8.45 -5.54
C GLU A 43 8.64 -9.37 -5.84
N LYS A 44 7.70 -9.50 -4.90
CA LYS A 44 6.50 -10.35 -5.01
C LYS A 44 5.49 -9.86 -6.06
N PHE A 45 5.28 -8.56 -6.17
CA PHE A 45 4.24 -7.97 -7.03
C PHE A 45 4.78 -7.17 -8.22
N GLY A 46 6.09 -7.22 -8.47
CA GLY A 46 6.73 -6.55 -9.60
C GLY A 46 6.58 -5.02 -9.56
N LEU A 47 6.74 -4.41 -8.38
CA LEU A 47 6.60 -2.96 -8.25
C LEU A 47 7.85 -2.23 -8.72
N ASN A 48 7.69 -1.18 -9.54
CA ASN A 48 8.78 -0.25 -9.80
C ASN A 48 8.88 0.76 -8.65
N LEU A 49 9.82 0.53 -7.74
CA LEU A 49 10.06 1.37 -6.55
C LEU A 49 10.43 2.83 -6.87
N ASN A 50 10.91 3.09 -8.08
CA ASN A 50 11.32 4.43 -8.52
C ASN A 50 10.22 5.18 -9.29
N ALA A 51 9.14 4.49 -9.70
CA ALA A 51 7.98 5.14 -10.29
C ALA A 51 7.19 5.91 -9.22
N GLN A 52 6.34 6.84 -9.65
CA GLN A 52 5.40 7.52 -8.74
C GLN A 52 4.34 6.56 -8.24
N ILE A 53 3.86 6.77 -7.00
CA ILE A 53 2.87 5.89 -6.37
C ILE A 53 1.57 5.80 -7.18
N VAL A 54 1.20 6.88 -7.88
CA VAL A 54 0.02 6.93 -8.77
C VAL A 54 0.13 5.99 -9.99
N CYS A 55 1.33 5.52 -10.34
CA CYS A 55 1.55 4.63 -11.46
C CYS A 55 1.28 3.15 -11.14
N LEU A 56 0.93 2.81 -9.89
CA LEU A 56 0.55 1.45 -9.54
C LEU A 56 -0.74 1.05 -10.27
N SER A 57 -0.74 -0.15 -10.83
CA SER A 57 -1.96 -0.71 -11.41
C SER A 57 -3.01 -1.03 -10.34
N PRO A 58 -4.30 -1.15 -10.70
CA PRO A 58 -5.33 -1.53 -9.74
C PRO A 58 -5.04 -2.84 -8.98
N SER A 59 -4.43 -3.84 -9.65
CA SER A 59 -4.05 -5.10 -9.01
C SER A 59 -2.89 -4.91 -8.03
N GLN A 60 -1.92 -4.04 -8.34
CA GLN A 60 -0.82 -3.73 -7.43
C GLN A 60 -1.30 -2.99 -6.18
N TRP A 61 -2.26 -2.06 -6.32
CA TRP A 61 -2.91 -1.42 -5.18
C TRP A 61 -3.58 -2.43 -4.26
N LEU A 62 -4.39 -3.34 -4.84
CA LEU A 62 -5.06 -4.39 -4.08
C LEU A 62 -4.07 -5.31 -3.37
N ASN A 63 -3.01 -5.74 -4.07
CA ASN A 63 -1.99 -6.62 -3.51
C ASN A 63 -1.24 -5.96 -2.35
N CYS A 64 -0.86 -4.68 -2.48
CA CYS A 64 -0.23 -3.94 -1.39
C CYS A 64 -1.17 -3.82 -0.18
N PHE A 65 -2.45 -3.56 -0.42
CA PHE A 65 -3.44 -3.49 0.65
C PHE A 65 -3.61 -4.83 1.38
N LEU A 66 -3.72 -5.93 0.64
CA LEU A 66 -3.82 -7.27 1.22
C LEU A 66 -2.57 -7.61 2.04
N GLU A 67 -1.38 -7.27 1.53
CA GLU A 67 -0.15 -7.47 2.30
C GLU A 67 -0.16 -6.62 3.59
N MET A 68 -0.62 -5.37 3.56
CA MET A 68 -0.75 -4.55 4.77
C MET A 68 -1.61 -5.24 5.83
N LEU A 69 -2.75 -5.80 5.43
CA LEU A 69 -3.64 -6.52 6.34
C LEU A 69 -2.97 -7.73 6.98
N GLU A 70 -2.05 -8.38 6.27
CA GLU A 70 -1.33 -9.57 6.73
C GLU A 70 -0.13 -9.25 7.63
N VAL A 71 0.70 -8.28 7.25
CA VAL A 71 2.04 -8.09 7.86
C VAL A 71 2.18 -6.84 8.74
N VAL A 72 1.20 -5.93 8.71
CA VAL A 72 1.22 -4.71 9.53
C VAL A 72 0.21 -4.86 10.66
N PRO A 73 0.61 -4.67 11.94
CA PRO A 73 -0.33 -4.73 13.06
C PRO A 73 -1.46 -3.70 12.90
N GLU A 74 -2.70 -4.08 13.20
CA GLU A 74 -3.91 -3.28 12.91
C GLU A 74 -3.87 -1.86 13.50
N LYS A 75 -3.22 -1.67 14.65
CA LYS A 75 -3.04 -0.34 15.28
C LYS A 75 -2.20 0.65 14.47
N PHE A 76 -1.50 0.19 13.44
CA PHE A 76 -0.71 1.01 12.52
C PHE A 76 -1.35 1.11 11.14
N HIS A 77 -2.56 0.57 10.94
CA HIS A 77 -3.29 0.75 9.68
C HIS A 77 -3.76 2.21 9.56
N PRO A 78 -3.75 2.78 8.36
CA PRO A 78 -4.39 4.07 8.09
C PRO A 78 -5.87 4.07 8.48
N SER A 79 -6.37 5.22 8.95
CA SER A 79 -7.77 5.43 9.39
C SER A 79 -8.51 6.41 8.49
#